data_AF-A0A483CTR9-F1
#
_entry.id   AF-A0A483CTR9-F1
#
_cell.length_a   1.000
_cell.length_b   1.000
_cell.length_c   1.000
_cell.angle_alpha   90.00
_cell.angle_beta   90.00
_cell.angle_gamma   90.00
#
_symmetry.space_group_name_H-M   'P 1'
#
loop_
_entity.id
_entity.type
_entity.pdbx_description
1 polymer ?
#
loop_
_entity_poly.entity_id
_entity_poly.type
_entity_poly.pdbx_seq_one_letter_code
_entity_poly.pdbx_strand_id
1 'polypeptide(L)'
;MLRCPQCGSTDLYTMIGGYGGFRYRCKQCGYIGSFVLESDEELPSPVTRPKESEEKKIAVPLWLKIVVALLVLYMLLYLLILIP
;
A
#
# COMPACT_ATOMS: atom_id res chain seq x y z
N MET A 1 4.95 -18.85 11.27
CA MET A 1 5.74 -17.66 11.68
C MET A 1 5.83 -16.65 10.55
N LEU A 2 5.79 -15.34 10.85
CA LEU A 2 5.87 -14.28 9.83
C LEU A 2 7.32 -14.05 9.38
N ARG A 3 7.54 -13.98 8.07
CA ARG A 3 8.85 -13.83 7.43
C ARG A 3 8.83 -12.68 6.43
N CYS A 4 9.95 -11.97 6.33
CA CYS A 4 10.12 -10.85 5.41
C CYS A 4 10.20 -11.36 3.95
N PRO A 5 9.43 -10.82 2.99
CA PRO A 5 9.53 -11.23 1.59
C PRO A 5 10.88 -10.86 0.94
N GLN A 6 11.54 -9.82 1.43
CA GLN A 6 12.78 -9.29 0.87
C GLN A 6 14.01 -10.11 1.30
N CYS A 7 14.07 -10.44 2.59
CA CYS A 7 15.26 -11.03 3.20
C CYS A 7 14.92 -12.19 4.15
N GLY A 8 13.71 -12.76 4.10
CA GLY A 8 13.21 -13.91 4.88
C GLY A 8 13.50 -13.95 6.38
N SER A 9 13.88 -12.82 6.98
CA SER A 9 14.02 -12.65 8.42
C SER A 9 12.66 -12.70 9.10
N THR A 10 12.60 -13.27 10.30
CA THR A 10 11.44 -13.26 11.19
C THR A 10 11.35 -12.00 12.06
N ASP A 11 12.36 -11.11 12.02
CA ASP A 11 12.38 -9.84 12.74
C ASP A 11 11.49 -8.79 12.08
N LEU A 12 10.19 -9.01 12.11
CA LEU A 12 9.15 -8.10 11.66
C LEU A 12 8.46 -7.47 12.87
N TYR A 13 8.11 -6.20 12.76
CA TYR A 13 7.25 -5.53 13.73
C TYR A 13 6.17 -4.70 13.04
N THR A 14 5.01 -4.61 13.67
CA THR A 14 3.87 -3.87 13.13
C THR A 14 4.08 -2.37 13.34
N MET A 15 3.98 -1.61 12.25
CA MET A 15 4.06 -0.14 12.25
C MET A 15 2.68 0.50 12.39
N ILE A 16 1.67 -0.05 11.69
CA ILE A 16 0.29 0.43 11.67
C ILE A 16 -0.62 -0.80 11.68
N GLY A 17 -1.71 -0.75 12.46
CA GLY A 17 -2.76 -1.77 12.50
C GLY A 17 -4.14 -1.14 12.63
N GLY A 18 -5.20 -1.93 12.50
CA GLY A 18 -6.59 -1.48 12.57
C GLY A 18 -7.29 -1.45 11.20
N TYR A 19 -8.27 -0.55 11.03
CA TYR A 19 -9.15 -0.53 9.85
C TYR A 19 -8.41 -0.35 8.51
N GLY A 20 -7.24 0.30 8.53
CA GLY A 20 -6.38 0.49 7.34
C GLY A 20 -5.51 -0.72 6.98
N GLY A 21 -5.66 -1.85 7.68
CA GLY A 21 -4.83 -3.04 7.52
C GLY A 21 -3.51 -2.98 8.30
N PHE A 22 -2.78 -4.11 8.29
CA PHE A 22 -1.51 -4.24 8.97
C PHE A 22 -0.35 -3.87 8.04
N ARG A 23 0.56 -3.03 8.51
CA ARG A 23 1.85 -2.72 7.86
C ARG A 23 2.97 -3.19 8.75
N TYR A 24 3.87 -4.01 8.21
CA TYR A 24 5.03 -4.54 8.90
C TYR A 24 6.31 -3.86 8.43
N ARG A 25 7.29 -3.75 9.33
CA ARG A 25 8.65 -3.34 9.02
C ARG A 25 9.65 -4.40 9.46
N CYS A 26 10.60 -4.75 8.58
CA CYS A 26 11.67 -5.67 8.89
C CYS A 26 12.86 -4.93 9.52
N LYS A 27 13.40 -5.44 10.63
CA LYS A 27 14.58 -4.87 11.29
C LYS A 27 15.88 -5.12 10.53
N GLN A 28 15.94 -6.17 9.72
CA GLN A 28 17.17 -6.60 9.02
C GLN A 28 17.40 -5.87 7.69
N CYS A 29 16.39 -5.81 6.81
CA CYS A 29 16.54 -5.20 5.47
C CYS A 29 15.77 -3.89 5.28
N GLY A 30 14.98 -3.47 6.27
CA GLY A 30 14.19 -2.25 6.18
C GLY A 30 12.93 -2.35 5.30
N TYR A 31 12.53 -3.53 4.83
CA TYR A 31 11.25 -3.75 4.12
C TYR A 31 10.07 -3.15 4.90
N ILE A 32 9.18 -2.41 4.22
CA ILE A 32 7.95 -1.84 4.80
C ILE A 32 6.74 -2.18 3.91
N GLY A 33 5.86 -3.05 4.39
CA GLY A 33 4.71 -3.48 3.60
C GLY A 33 3.69 -4.26 4.40
N SER A 34 2.48 -4.38 3.85
CA SER A 34 1.43 -5.24 4.41
C SER A 34 1.64 -6.72 4.05
N PHE A 35 2.43 -6.99 3.01
CA PHE A 35 2.71 -8.34 2.56
C PHE A 35 3.82 -8.98 3.39
N VAL A 36 3.55 -10.15 3.95
CA VAL A 36 4.47 -10.96 4.76
C VAL A 36 4.25 -12.43 4.41
N LEU A 37 5.31 -13.24 4.48
CA LEU A 37 5.19 -14.67 4.23
C LEU A 37 4.89 -15.37 5.55
N GLU A 38 3.90 -16.24 5.54
CA GLU A 38 3.61 -17.14 6.65
C GLU A 38 4.11 -18.53 6.30
N SER A 39 5.03 -19.05 7.12
CA SER A 39 5.60 -20.38 6.95
C SER A 39 5.61 -21.12 8.28
N ASP A 40 5.22 -22.39 8.27
CA ASP A 40 5.23 -23.26 9.45
C ASP A 40 6.55 -24.02 9.62
N GLU A 41 7.40 -24.02 8.58
CA GLU A 41 8.67 -24.74 8.58
C GLU A 41 9.84 -23.86 8.98
N GLU A 42 10.79 -24.44 9.71
CA GLU A 42 12.05 -23.83 10.14
C GLU A 42 13.02 -23.71 8.95
N LEU A 43 12.69 -22.82 8.00
CA LEU A 43 13.50 -22.58 6.81
C LEU A 43 14.85 -21.94 7.21
N PRO A 44 15.97 -22.41 6.63
CA PRO A 44 17.30 -21.83 6.87
C PRO A 44 17.35 -20.34 6.49
N SER A 45 18.30 -19.62 7.09
CA SER A 45 18.43 -18.18 6.89
C SER A 45 18.63 -17.86 5.39
N PRO A 46 17.89 -16.87 4.87
CA PRO A 46 17.87 -16.60 3.43
C PRO A 46 19.10 -15.82 2.98
N VAL A 47 19.58 -16.21 1.81
CA VAL A 47 20.68 -15.55 1.09
C VAL A 47 20.19 -14.22 0.51
N THR A 48 20.78 -13.12 0.96
CA THR A 48 20.49 -11.75 0.50
C THR A 48 20.71 -11.62 -1.00
N ARG A 49 19.65 -11.34 -1.76
CA ARG A 49 19.73 -10.84 -3.15
C ARG A 49 19.12 -9.44 -3.20
N PRO A 50 19.83 -8.43 -3.70
CA PRO A 50 19.26 -7.09 -3.85
C PRO A 50 18.18 -7.14 -4.94
N LYS A 51 16.95 -6.73 -4.61
CA LYS A 51 15.91 -6.51 -5.61
C LYS A 51 15.26 -5.14 -5.46
N GLU A 52 15.22 -4.52 -6.63
CA GLU A 52 14.94 -3.15 -6.98
C GLU A 52 13.50 -2.75 -6.67
N SER A 53 13.36 -1.48 -6.33
CA SER A 53 12.13 -0.81 -5.94
C SER A 53 11.09 -0.79 -7.06
N GLU A 54 10.00 -1.54 -6.91
CA GLU A 54 8.83 -1.37 -7.77
C GLU A 54 7.87 -0.31 -7.21
N GLU A 55 7.84 0.79 -7.96
CA GLU A 55 6.79 1.76 -8.22
C GLU A 55 5.46 1.61 -7.45
N LYS A 56 5.25 2.50 -6.46
CA LYS A 56 4.00 2.64 -5.72
C LYS A 56 2.93 3.24 -6.64
N LYS A 57 2.06 2.40 -7.22
CA LYS A 57 0.82 2.88 -7.85
C LYS A 57 -0.05 3.52 -6.78
N ILE A 58 -0.17 4.85 -6.84
CA ILE A 58 -1.04 5.64 -5.96
C ILE A 58 -2.48 5.24 -6.31
N ALA A 59 -3.08 4.41 -5.47
CA ALA A 59 -4.49 4.07 -5.57
C ALA A 59 -5.31 5.31 -5.22
N VAL A 60 -5.76 6.03 -6.26
CA VAL A 60 -6.62 7.20 -6.12
C VAL A 60 -7.92 6.76 -5.45
N PRO A 61 -8.30 7.35 -4.31
CA PRO A 61 -9.43 6.87 -3.53
C PRO A 61 -10.76 7.21 -4.21
N LEU A 62 -11.75 6.32 -4.13
CA LEU A 62 -13.01 6.39 -4.91
C LEU A 62 -13.76 7.72 -4.75
N TRP A 63 -13.76 8.29 -3.55
CA TRP A 63 -14.41 9.58 -3.27
C TRP A 63 -13.85 10.74 -4.09
N LEU A 64 -12.55 10.73 -4.43
CA LEU A 64 -11.95 11.78 -5.24
C LEU A 64 -12.54 11.81 -6.66
N LYS A 65 -12.78 10.63 -7.25
CA LYS A 65 -13.45 10.52 -8.56
C LYS A 65 -14.87 11.08 -8.52
N ILE A 66 -15.60 10.81 -7.43
CA ILE A 66 -16.98 11.28 -7.23
C ILE A 66 -17.01 12.80 -7.07
N VAL A 67 -16.12 13.36 -6.26
CA VAL A 67 -16.01 14.82 -6.05
C VAL A 67 -15.71 15.54 -7.36
N VAL A 68 -14.76 15.01 -8.15
CA VAL A 68 -14.42 15.58 -9.46
C VAL A 68 -15.63 15.54 -10.41
N ALA A 69 -16.35 14.42 -10.46
CA ALA A 69 -17.55 14.29 -11.30
C ALA A 69 -18.66 15.29 -10.90
N LEU A 70 -18.91 15.45 -9.60
CA LEU A 70 -19.91 16.39 -9.08
C LEU A 70 -19.54 17.85 -9.38
N LEU A 71 -18.26 18.22 -9.22
CA LEU A 71 -17.78 19.57 -9.55
C LEU A 71 -17.93 19.87 -11.04
N VAL A 72 -17.56 18.93 -11.91
CA VAL A 72 -17.71 19.09 -13.36
C VAL A 72 -19.19 19.23 -13.75
N LEU A 73 -20.07 18.40 -13.19
CA LEU A 73 -21.52 18.49 -13.41
C LEU A 73 -22.07 19.85 -12.98
N TYR A 74 -21.71 20.31 -11.77
CA TYR A 74 -22.12 21.62 -11.27
C TYR A 74 -21.65 22.76 -12.17
N MET A 75 -20.39 22.74 -12.61
CA MET A 75 -19.83 23.73 -13.52
C MET A 75 -20.55 23.75 -14.87
N LEU A 76 -20.91 22.58 -15.43
CA LEU A 76 -21.69 22.50 -16.67
C LEU A 76 -23.10 23.05 -16.50
N LEU A 77 -23.78 22.73 -15.39
CA LEU A 77 -25.10 23.27 -15.07
C LEU A 77 -25.04 24.80 -14.89
N TYR A 78 -24.01 25.31 -14.20
CA TYR A 78 -23.80 26.74 -14.03
C TYR A 78 -23.59 27.45 -15.37
N LEU A 79 -22.78 26.88 -16.28
CA LEU A 79 -22.60 27.44 -17.62
C LEU A 79 -23.90 27.42 -18.44
N LEU A 80 -24.68 26.35 -18.38
CA LEU A 80 -25.99 26.27 -19.06
C LEU A 80 -27.00 27.29 -18.53
N ILE A 81 -26.94 27.64 -17.25
CA ILE A 81 -27.84 28.61 -16.61
C ILE A 81 -27.34 30.05 -16.79
N LEU A 82 -26.03 30.27 -16.88
CA LEU A 82 -25.41 31.59 -17.04
C LEU A 82 -25.36 32.06 -18.51
N ILE A 83 -25.61 31.16 -19.46
CA ILE A 83 -25.77 31.47 -20.89
C ILE A 83 -27.27 31.44 -21.23
N PRO A 84 -28.08 32.46 -20.86
CA PRO A 84 -29.41 32.65 -21.44
C PRO A 84 -29.33 33.18 -22.88
#